data_AF-A0A7D9KVN8-F1
#
_entry.id   AF-A0A7D9KVN8-F1
#
_cell.length_a   1.000
_cell.length_b   1.000
_cell.length_c   1.000
_cell.angle_alpha   90.00
_cell.angle_beta   90.00
_cell.angle_gamma   90.00
#
_symmetry.space_group_name_H-M   'P 1'
#
loop_
_entity.id
_entity.type
_entity.pdbx_description
1 polymer ?
#
loop_
_entity_poly.entity_id
_entity_poly.type
_entity_poly.pdbx_seq_one_letter_code
_entity_poly.pdbx_strand_id
1 'polypeptide(L)'
;MAKNHEKAYDFAKFQRCFLIQHADDGSEEEEGIAFTIKVENKCLKSWYDFTTKKGPEGKLKLVDIINRFLAEQHVTTLKENCVRIEEHARALSSMAKSKLFGKCGRQYTSCSNLFRRIVVMKSELIQSQDLNETRKTMEQLHAQTTQLSEQNRCINERCEQLSESLKTLNDQKCKSEEELEEQVNRNAELEQSNKQLLELVTKLEELHGKDLDKRRKTFTEVGQRQQHRIMTELKTKAERSLWFAKAFGLD
;
A
#
# COMPACT_ATOMS: atom_id res chain seq x y z
N MET A 1 -32.45 19.62 4.97
CA MET A 1 -32.91 18.88 3.77
C MET A 1 -34.27 19.32 3.20
N ALA A 2 -34.92 20.39 3.71
CA ALA A 2 -36.25 20.83 3.22
C ALA A 2 -36.24 21.76 1.99
N LYS A 3 -35.09 22.36 1.61
CA LYS A 3 -35.00 23.35 0.51
C LYS A 3 -34.97 22.75 -0.91
N ASN A 4 -34.87 21.43 -1.04
CA ASN A 4 -34.82 20.76 -2.36
C ASN A 4 -36.19 20.35 -2.90
N HIS A 5 -37.22 20.22 -2.05
CA HIS A 5 -38.56 19.81 -2.49
C HIS A 5 -39.37 20.95 -3.13
N GLU A 6 -39.18 22.20 -2.69
CA GLU A 6 -39.87 23.36 -3.27
C GLU A 6 -39.39 23.67 -4.70
N LYS A 7 -38.10 23.43 -4.98
CA LYS A 7 -37.52 23.56 -6.33
C LYS A 7 -37.97 22.45 -7.30
N ALA A 8 -38.28 21.26 -6.77
CA ALA A 8 -38.72 20.12 -7.58
C ALA A 8 -40.17 20.27 -8.09
N TYR A 9 -41.05 20.92 -7.32
CA TYR A 9 -42.46 21.10 -7.67
C TYR A 9 -42.67 22.07 -8.84
N ASP A 10 -41.86 23.14 -8.93
CA ASP A 10 -41.91 24.05 -10.07
C ASP A 10 -41.32 23.42 -11.35
N PHE A 11 -40.29 22.57 -11.23
CA PHE A 11 -39.59 21.98 -12.38
C PHE A 11 -40.47 21.01 -13.19
N ALA A 12 -41.24 20.16 -12.52
CA ALA A 12 -42.17 19.22 -13.17
C ALA A 12 -43.26 19.94 -13.99
N LYS A 13 -43.64 21.15 -13.60
CA LYS A 13 -44.59 22.00 -14.32
C LYS A 13 -43.97 22.61 -15.58
N PHE A 14 -42.66 22.90 -15.56
CA PHE A 14 -41.90 23.38 -16.70
C PHE A 14 -41.62 22.30 -17.74
N GLN A 15 -41.35 21.05 -17.33
CA GLN A 15 -41.08 19.92 -18.23
C GLN A 15 -42.18 19.70 -19.28
N ARG A 16 -43.46 19.88 -18.90
CA ARG A 16 -44.60 19.71 -19.83
C ARG A 16 -44.77 20.84 -20.86
N CYS A 17 -43.93 21.88 -20.79
CA CYS A 17 -44.01 23.04 -21.69
C CYS A 17 -43.04 22.99 -22.86
N PHE A 18 -42.11 22.02 -22.86
CA PHE A 18 -41.08 21.87 -23.87
C PHE A 18 -41.49 20.76 -24.83
N LEU A 19 -41.54 21.08 -26.11
CA LEU A 19 -41.70 20.10 -27.19
C LEU A 19 -40.48 20.21 -28.09
N ILE A 20 -39.80 19.09 -28.31
CA ILE A 20 -38.70 19.04 -29.28
C ILE A 20 -39.28 18.64 -30.62
N GLN A 21 -38.97 19.42 -31.65
CA GLN A 21 -39.16 19.03 -33.03
C GLN A 21 -37.79 18.86 -33.66
N HIS A 22 -37.52 17.65 -34.11
CA HIS A 22 -36.41 17.41 -35.03
C HIS A 22 -36.71 18.09 -36.36
N ALA A 23 -35.68 18.57 -37.04
CA ALA A 23 -35.86 19.02 -38.41
C ALA A 23 -36.28 17.79 -39.24
N ASP A 24 -37.48 17.85 -39.86
CA ASP A 24 -37.90 16.82 -40.80
C ASP A 24 -36.94 16.86 -42.01
N ASP A 25 -36.53 15.69 -42.53
CA ASP A 25 -35.61 15.48 -43.66
C ASP A 25 -36.14 15.99 -45.02
N GLY A 26 -36.86 17.12 -45.06
CA GLY A 26 -37.70 17.50 -46.20
C GLY A 26 -37.72 18.97 -46.58
N SER A 27 -36.82 19.81 -46.07
CA SER A 27 -36.60 21.14 -46.64
C SER A 27 -35.11 21.46 -46.64
N GLU A 28 -34.55 21.44 -47.85
CA GLU A 28 -33.27 22.04 -48.18
C GLU A 28 -33.20 23.46 -47.58
N GLU A 29 -32.03 23.83 -47.06
CA GLU A 29 -31.68 25.11 -46.41
C GLU A 29 -31.94 25.23 -44.90
N GLU A 30 -31.06 24.63 -44.09
CA GLU A 30 -30.47 25.28 -42.90
C GLU A 30 -29.30 24.39 -42.40
N GLU A 31 -28.19 24.40 -43.15
CA GLU A 31 -26.95 23.71 -42.77
C GLU A 31 -26.54 24.11 -41.33
N GLY A 32 -26.63 23.15 -40.40
CA GLY A 32 -26.12 23.33 -39.04
C GLY A 32 -27.17 23.32 -37.92
N ILE A 33 -28.46 23.23 -38.20
CA ILE A 33 -29.49 23.05 -37.16
C ILE A 33 -29.53 21.60 -36.67
N ALA A 34 -29.59 21.42 -35.35
CA ALA A 34 -29.75 20.10 -34.72
C ALA A 34 -31.21 19.77 -34.42
N PHE A 35 -31.91 20.68 -33.74
CA PHE A 35 -33.34 20.55 -33.45
C PHE A 35 -33.92 21.90 -33.02
N THR A 36 -35.26 22.00 -33.03
CA THR A 36 -35.98 23.17 -32.54
C THR A 36 -36.72 22.83 -31.26
N ILE A 37 -36.47 23.61 -30.21
CA ILE A 37 -37.22 23.53 -28.95
C ILE A 37 -38.40 24.49 -29.03
N LYS A 38 -39.62 23.96 -28.89
CA LYS A 38 -40.84 24.74 -28.75
C LYS A 38 -41.16 24.93 -27.26
N VAL A 39 -41.29 26.18 -26.83
CA VAL A 39 -41.61 26.56 -25.45
C VAL A 39 -42.88 27.38 -25.41
N GLU A 40 -43.84 27.01 -24.56
CA GLU A 40 -45.06 27.78 -24.37
C GLU A 40 -44.81 29.15 -23.75
N ASN A 41 -45.57 30.17 -24.19
CA ASN A 41 -45.49 31.53 -23.65
C ASN A 41 -45.74 31.57 -22.13
N LYS A 42 -46.59 30.68 -21.60
CA LYS A 42 -46.86 30.62 -20.16
C LYS A 42 -45.59 30.30 -19.35
N CYS A 43 -44.74 29.43 -19.87
CA CYS A 43 -43.54 28.95 -19.17
C CYS A 43 -42.39 29.96 -19.36
N LEU A 44 -42.27 30.57 -20.54
CA LEU A 44 -41.36 31.70 -20.75
C LEU A 44 -41.69 32.90 -19.84
N LYS A 45 -42.97 33.22 -19.64
CA LYS A 45 -43.41 34.25 -18.69
C LYS A 45 -43.08 33.86 -17.25
N SER A 46 -43.32 32.62 -16.85
CA SER A 46 -42.96 32.14 -15.51
C SER A 46 -41.46 32.22 -15.25
N TRP A 47 -40.62 31.88 -16.23
CA TRP A 47 -39.17 32.01 -16.11
C TRP A 47 -38.73 33.49 -16.06
N TYR A 48 -39.34 34.36 -16.87
CA TYR A 48 -39.13 35.81 -16.77
C TYR A 48 -39.47 36.34 -15.37
N ASP A 49 -40.63 35.98 -14.84
CA ASP A 49 -41.08 36.45 -13.52
C ASP A 49 -40.17 35.91 -12.40
N PHE A 50 -39.66 34.68 -12.53
CA PHE A 50 -38.71 34.09 -11.59
C PHE A 50 -37.37 34.82 -11.60
N THR A 51 -36.81 35.08 -12.78
CA THR A 51 -35.51 35.73 -12.94
C THR A 51 -35.53 37.21 -12.56
N THR A 52 -36.65 37.90 -12.76
CA THR A 52 -36.79 39.32 -12.42
C THR A 52 -37.19 39.58 -10.95
N LYS A 53 -37.92 38.68 -10.30
CA LYS A 53 -38.36 38.87 -8.90
C LYS A 53 -37.35 38.44 -7.83
N LYS A 54 -36.43 37.52 -8.14
CA LYS A 54 -35.51 36.93 -7.14
C LYS A 54 -34.10 37.55 -7.06
N GLY A 55 -33.81 38.62 -7.80
CA GLY A 55 -32.52 39.31 -7.74
C GLY A 55 -31.32 38.47 -8.24
N PRO A 56 -30.09 39.04 -8.20
CA PRO A 56 -28.91 38.49 -8.88
C PRO A 56 -28.35 37.18 -8.32
N GLU A 57 -28.85 36.69 -7.19
CA GLU A 57 -28.47 35.40 -6.58
C GLU A 57 -29.23 34.20 -7.19
N GLY A 58 -30.31 34.46 -7.93
CA GLY A 58 -31.17 33.45 -8.56
C GLY A 58 -30.93 33.28 -10.06
N LYS A 59 -29.68 33.21 -10.52
CA LYS A 59 -29.32 33.04 -11.95
C LYS A 59 -29.63 31.63 -12.46
N LEU A 60 -30.91 31.24 -12.47
CA LEU A 60 -31.34 30.03 -13.16
C LEU A 60 -31.28 30.28 -14.68
N LYS A 61 -30.20 29.81 -15.32
CA LYS A 61 -30.04 29.86 -16.77
C LYS A 61 -31.09 28.97 -17.42
N LEU A 62 -31.68 29.42 -18.53
CA LEU A 62 -32.61 28.57 -19.28
C LEU A 62 -31.87 27.37 -19.89
N VAL A 63 -30.59 27.53 -20.25
CA VAL A 63 -29.72 26.45 -20.73
C VAL A 63 -29.62 25.32 -19.71
N ASP A 64 -29.57 25.61 -18.40
CA ASP A 64 -29.54 24.56 -17.36
C ASP A 64 -30.86 23.79 -17.30
N ILE A 65 -31.99 24.49 -17.49
CA ILE A 65 -33.33 23.87 -17.54
C ILE A 65 -33.45 22.98 -18.79
N ILE A 66 -33.00 23.50 -19.94
CA ILE A 66 -33.00 22.76 -21.20
C ILE A 66 -32.06 21.55 -21.10
N ASN A 67 -30.88 21.68 -20.50
CA ASN A 67 -29.92 20.58 -20.33
C ASN A 67 -30.47 19.47 -19.45
N ARG A 68 -31.20 19.80 -18.39
CA ARG A 68 -31.90 18.78 -17.58
C ARG A 68 -33.02 18.10 -18.36
N PHE A 69 -33.81 18.85 -19.12
CA PHE A 69 -34.85 18.29 -19.98
C PHE A 69 -34.26 17.38 -21.07
N LEU A 70 -33.17 17.81 -21.70
CA LEU A 70 -32.45 17.02 -22.69
C LEU A 70 -31.84 15.78 -22.05
N ALA A 71 -31.20 15.85 -20.89
CA ALA A 71 -30.62 14.68 -20.22
C ALA A 71 -31.64 13.58 -19.89
N GLU A 72 -32.91 13.93 -19.70
CA GLU A 72 -33.99 12.97 -19.43
C GLU A 72 -34.58 12.35 -20.70
N GLN A 73 -34.54 13.04 -21.84
CA GLN A 73 -35.23 12.64 -23.08
C GLN A 73 -34.26 12.27 -24.24
N HIS A 74 -33.02 12.76 -24.20
CA HIS A 74 -32.04 12.70 -25.28
C HIS A 74 -30.59 12.56 -24.76
N VAL A 75 -29.71 11.94 -25.56
CA VAL A 75 -28.29 11.69 -25.24
C VAL A 75 -27.40 12.86 -25.68
N THR A 76 -27.87 14.10 -25.48
CA THR A 76 -27.17 15.31 -25.93
C THR A 76 -27.34 16.42 -24.91
N THR A 77 -26.27 17.15 -24.62
CA THR A 77 -26.32 18.33 -23.74
C THR A 77 -25.88 19.57 -24.50
N LEU A 78 -26.43 20.73 -24.17
CA LEU A 78 -25.94 22.03 -24.65
C LEU A 78 -24.70 22.43 -23.84
N LYS A 79 -23.78 23.15 -24.48
CA LYS A 79 -22.63 23.76 -23.81
C LYS A 79 -23.10 24.70 -22.67
N GLU A 80 -22.41 24.67 -21.53
CA GLU A 80 -22.79 25.39 -20.29
C GLU A 80 -22.87 26.93 -20.43
N ASN A 81 -22.26 27.48 -21.48
CA ASN A 81 -22.23 28.92 -21.77
C ASN A 81 -22.73 29.25 -23.20
N CYS A 82 -23.82 28.60 -23.64
CA CYS A 82 -24.48 28.96 -24.90
C CYS A 82 -25.16 30.36 -24.82
N VAL A 83 -24.37 31.43 -25.00
CA VAL A 83 -24.81 32.83 -24.92
C VAL A 83 -25.97 33.12 -25.88
N ARG A 84 -25.90 32.60 -27.12
CA ARG A 84 -26.93 32.81 -28.14
C ARG A 84 -28.31 32.31 -27.69
N ILE A 85 -28.37 31.08 -27.18
CA ILE A 85 -29.61 30.47 -26.70
C ILE A 85 -30.15 31.24 -25.49
N GLU A 86 -29.28 31.62 -24.56
CA GLU A 86 -29.64 32.41 -23.39
C GLU A 86 -30.21 33.80 -23.74
N GLU A 87 -29.59 34.52 -24.65
CA GLU A 87 -30.05 35.84 -25.09
C GLU A 87 -31.37 35.75 -25.86
N HIS A 88 -31.46 34.77 -26.76
CA HIS A 88 -32.69 34.52 -27.51
C HIS A 88 -33.85 34.14 -26.57
N ALA A 89 -33.58 33.29 -25.57
CA ALA A 89 -34.53 32.95 -24.53
C ALA A 89 -35.01 34.16 -23.73
N ARG A 90 -34.11 35.06 -23.33
CA ARG A 90 -34.46 36.31 -22.64
C ARG A 90 -35.35 37.20 -23.50
N ALA A 91 -35.03 37.36 -24.78
CA ALA A 91 -35.84 38.13 -25.71
C ALA A 91 -37.25 37.54 -25.86
N LEU A 92 -37.36 36.22 -26.09
CA LEU A 92 -38.63 35.51 -26.19
C LEU A 92 -39.47 35.62 -24.92
N SER A 93 -38.81 35.60 -23.75
CA SER A 93 -39.46 35.69 -22.44
C SER A 93 -40.02 37.08 -22.17
N SER A 94 -39.29 38.13 -22.55
CA SER A 94 -39.77 39.51 -22.52
C SER A 94 -40.99 39.70 -23.45
N MET A 95 -40.92 39.15 -24.66
CA MET A 95 -42.04 39.17 -25.61
C MET A 95 -43.25 38.40 -25.09
N ALA A 96 -43.06 37.25 -24.44
CA ALA A 96 -44.13 36.45 -23.87
C ALA A 96 -44.83 37.20 -22.73
N LYS A 97 -44.07 37.86 -21.84
CA LYS A 97 -44.63 38.72 -20.79
C LYS A 97 -45.47 39.85 -21.40
N SER A 98 -44.92 40.60 -22.35
CA SER A 98 -45.61 41.70 -23.01
C SER A 98 -46.92 41.24 -23.67
N LYS A 99 -46.87 40.12 -24.40
CA LYS A 99 -48.06 39.56 -25.08
C LYS A 99 -49.13 39.03 -24.13
N LEU A 100 -48.78 38.67 -22.90
CA LEU A 100 -49.69 38.17 -21.86
C LEU A 100 -50.10 39.26 -20.86
N PHE A 101 -49.53 40.45 -20.95
CA PHE A 101 -49.86 41.56 -20.07
C PHE A 101 -51.26 42.09 -20.38
N GLY A 102 -52.07 42.30 -19.33
CA GLY A 102 -53.43 42.83 -19.45
C GLY A 102 -54.47 41.90 -20.10
N LYS A 103 -54.09 40.67 -20.50
CA LYS A 103 -55.04 39.70 -21.08
C LYS A 103 -55.69 38.85 -19.99
N CYS A 104 -57.00 38.64 -20.11
CA CYS A 104 -57.80 37.84 -19.19
C CYS A 104 -58.69 36.83 -19.95
N GLY A 105 -59.19 35.81 -19.24
CA GLY A 105 -60.16 34.85 -19.79
C GLY A 105 -59.67 34.09 -21.02
N ARG A 106 -60.54 33.91 -22.03
CA ARG A 106 -60.24 33.13 -23.24
C ARG A 106 -59.03 33.67 -24.02
N GLN A 107 -58.85 34.98 -24.05
CA GLN A 107 -57.71 35.61 -24.75
C GLN A 107 -56.38 35.31 -24.07
N TYR A 108 -56.37 35.25 -22.74
CA TYR A 108 -55.18 34.82 -21.99
C TYR A 108 -54.84 33.37 -22.32
N THR A 109 -55.81 32.46 -22.23
CA THR A 109 -55.61 31.03 -22.49
C THR A 109 -55.13 30.76 -23.91
N SER A 110 -55.70 31.44 -24.90
CA SER A 110 -55.27 31.33 -26.30
C SER A 110 -53.82 31.79 -26.47
N CYS A 111 -53.43 32.93 -25.88
CA CYS A 111 -52.07 33.45 -26.00
C CYS A 111 -51.04 32.69 -25.16
N SER A 112 -51.45 32.11 -24.03
CA SER A 112 -50.57 31.41 -23.09
C SER A 112 -50.08 30.07 -23.65
N ASN A 113 -50.91 29.43 -24.47
CA ASN A 113 -50.64 28.13 -25.07
C ASN A 113 -49.93 28.22 -26.43
N LEU A 114 -49.62 29.44 -26.90
CA LEU A 114 -48.81 29.61 -28.10
C LEU A 114 -47.34 29.24 -27.81
N PHE A 115 -46.75 28.47 -28.72
CA PHE A 115 -45.35 28.06 -28.64
C PHE A 115 -44.43 29.06 -29.33
N ARG A 116 -43.25 29.25 -28.74
CA ARG A 116 -42.11 29.96 -29.33
C ARG A 116 -41.02 28.96 -29.66
N ARG A 117 -40.32 29.18 -30.78
CA ARG A 117 -39.28 28.30 -31.28
C ARG A 117 -37.92 28.84 -30.85
N ILE A 118 -37.08 27.97 -30.30
CA ILE A 118 -35.67 28.19 -30.04
C ILE A 118 -34.92 27.18 -30.90
N VAL A 119 -34.20 27.67 -31.90
CA VAL A 119 -33.38 26.84 -32.78
C VAL A 119 -32.07 26.50 -32.06
N VAL A 120 -31.70 25.22 -32.02
CA VAL A 120 -30.44 24.72 -31.47
C VAL A 120 -29.53 24.28 -32.62
N MET A 121 -28.29 24.78 -32.63
CA MET A 121 -27.31 24.42 -33.66
C MET A 121 -26.50 23.18 -33.25
N LYS A 122 -26.02 22.40 -34.23
CA LYS A 122 -25.15 21.24 -34.00
C LYS A 122 -23.86 21.61 -33.27
N SER A 123 -23.31 22.80 -33.55
CA SER A 123 -22.09 23.31 -32.90
C SER A 123 -22.27 23.68 -31.42
N GLU A 124 -23.50 23.75 -30.92
CA GLU A 124 -23.84 24.10 -29.55
C GLU A 124 -24.08 22.87 -28.67
N LEU A 125 -24.04 21.67 -29.27
CA LEU A 125 -24.22 20.39 -28.60
C LEU A 125 -22.89 19.76 -28.21
N ILE A 126 -22.93 19.03 -27.09
CA ILE A 126 -21.92 18.08 -26.65
C ILE A 126 -22.58 16.70 -26.78
N GLN A 127 -21.98 15.81 -27.58
CA GLN A 127 -22.45 14.44 -27.72
C GLN A 127 -22.03 13.66 -26.47
N SER A 128 -22.96 12.92 -25.84
CA SER A 128 -22.66 12.19 -24.59
C SER A 128 -21.74 10.97 -24.79
N GLN A 129 -21.30 10.67 -26.01
CA GLN A 129 -20.25 9.67 -26.27
C GLN A 129 -18.94 10.07 -25.58
N ASP A 130 -18.54 11.34 -25.66
CA ASP A 130 -17.34 11.86 -24.99
C ASP A 130 -17.44 11.72 -23.46
N LEU A 131 -18.64 11.88 -22.89
CA LEU A 131 -18.88 11.71 -21.45
C LEU A 131 -18.83 10.23 -21.01
N ASN A 132 -19.29 9.31 -21.86
CA ASN A 132 -19.23 7.88 -21.57
C ASN A 132 -17.81 7.32 -21.71
N GLU A 133 -17.04 7.80 -22.68
CA GLU A 133 -15.64 7.42 -22.86
C GLU A 133 -14.77 7.97 -21.73
N THR A 134 -14.92 9.24 -21.37
CA THR A 134 -14.23 9.83 -20.21
C THR A 134 -14.58 9.09 -18.92
N ARG A 135 -15.85 8.72 -18.72
CA ARG A 135 -16.25 7.90 -17.57
C ARG A 135 -15.57 6.52 -17.54
N LYS A 136 -15.54 5.80 -18.68
CA LYS A 136 -14.83 4.52 -18.77
C LYS A 136 -13.34 4.66 -18.46
N THR A 137 -12.68 5.71 -18.96
CA THR A 137 -11.27 5.96 -18.65
C THR A 137 -11.05 6.29 -17.17
N MET A 138 -11.96 7.04 -16.53
CA MET A 138 -11.89 7.29 -15.09
C MET A 138 -12.05 6.01 -14.27
N GLU A 139 -12.99 5.14 -14.64
CA GLU A 139 -13.20 3.86 -13.96
C GLU A 139 -11.96 2.94 -14.09
N GLN A 140 -11.32 2.91 -15.27
CA GLN A 140 -10.06 2.19 -15.49
C GLN A 140 -8.89 2.76 -14.68
N LEU A 141 -8.71 4.08 -14.67
CA LEU A 141 -7.66 4.74 -13.89
C LEU A 141 -7.89 4.52 -12.38
N HIS A 142 -9.14 4.57 -11.92
CA HIS A 142 -9.46 4.27 -10.53
C HIS A 142 -9.09 2.82 -10.19
N ALA A 143 -9.45 1.86 -11.03
CA ALA A 143 -9.09 0.44 -10.82
C ALA A 143 -7.56 0.23 -10.77
N GLN A 144 -6.82 0.85 -11.69
CA GLN A 144 -5.35 0.81 -11.69
C GLN A 144 -4.76 1.45 -10.43
N THR A 145 -5.29 2.60 -10.00
CA THR A 145 -4.83 3.29 -8.80
C THR A 145 -5.05 2.44 -7.56
N THR A 146 -6.23 1.79 -7.44
CA THR A 146 -6.51 0.88 -6.33
C THR A 146 -5.59 -0.34 -6.34
N GLN A 147 -5.29 -0.90 -7.52
CA GLN A 147 -4.38 -2.03 -7.64
C GLN A 147 -2.94 -1.65 -7.27
N LEU A 148 -2.44 -0.52 -7.77
CA LEU A 148 -1.11 -0.01 -7.45
C LEU A 148 -0.98 0.35 -5.96
N SER A 149 -2.03 0.93 -5.37
CA SER A 149 -2.06 1.24 -3.93
C SER A 149 -1.93 -0.04 -3.10
N GLU A 150 -2.62 -1.11 -3.49
CA GLU A 150 -2.53 -2.38 -2.78
C GLU A 150 -1.17 -3.05 -2.96
N GLN A 151 -0.60 -3.01 -4.17
CA GLN A 151 0.77 -3.50 -4.41
C GLN A 151 1.81 -2.75 -3.56
N ASN A 152 1.70 -1.42 -3.47
CA ASN A 152 2.58 -0.61 -2.63
C ASN A 152 2.42 -0.97 -1.14
N ARG A 153 1.19 -1.22 -0.67
CA ARG A 153 0.93 -1.68 0.69
C ARG A 153 1.67 -2.99 0.98
N CYS A 154 1.50 -4.00 0.12
CA CYS A 154 2.19 -5.29 0.27
C CYS A 154 3.72 -5.18 0.22
N ILE A 155 4.25 -4.31 -0.66
CA ILE A 155 5.70 -4.07 -0.74
C ILE A 155 6.20 -3.43 0.56
N ASN A 156 5.50 -2.44 1.11
CA ASN A 156 5.87 -1.80 2.36
C ASN A 156 5.87 -2.78 3.54
N GLU A 157 4.82 -3.61 3.67
CA GLU A 157 4.76 -4.65 4.69
C GLU A 157 5.94 -5.62 4.59
N ARG A 158 6.31 -6.02 3.37
CA ARG A 158 7.49 -6.88 3.15
C ARG A 158 8.81 -6.16 3.50
N CYS A 159 8.94 -4.88 3.19
CA CYS A 159 10.11 -4.08 3.56
C CYS A 159 10.26 -3.94 5.08
N GLU A 160 9.15 -3.78 5.80
CA GLU A 160 9.14 -3.75 7.27
C GLU A 160 9.61 -5.09 7.85
N GLN A 161 9.06 -6.21 7.37
CA GLN A 161 9.49 -7.56 7.77
C GLN A 161 10.98 -7.82 7.52
N LEU A 162 11.49 -7.42 6.34
CA LEU A 162 12.91 -7.55 6.02
C LEU A 162 13.77 -6.67 6.92
N SER A 163 13.30 -5.46 7.26
CA SER A 163 14.02 -4.55 8.16
C SER A 163 14.11 -5.09 9.57
N GLU A 164 13.04 -5.71 10.09
CA GLU A 164 13.05 -6.41 11.37
C GLU A 164 13.99 -7.61 11.35
N SER A 165 13.94 -8.44 10.30
CA SER A 165 14.85 -9.57 10.15
C SER A 165 16.31 -9.15 10.05
N LEU A 166 16.62 -8.00 9.44
CA LEU A 166 17.99 -7.48 9.39
C LEU A 166 18.45 -7.03 10.77
N LYS A 167 17.58 -6.41 11.58
CA LYS A 167 17.92 -6.05 12.96
C LYS A 167 18.23 -7.28 13.80
N THR A 168 17.40 -8.32 13.75
CA THR A 168 17.63 -9.54 14.53
C THR A 168 18.92 -10.26 14.13
N LEU A 169 19.22 -10.34 12.83
CA LEU A 169 20.49 -10.89 12.33
C LEU A 169 21.69 -10.05 12.77
N ASN A 170 21.55 -8.72 12.78
CA ASN A 170 22.62 -7.84 13.25
C ASN A 170 22.88 -8.01 14.75
N ASP A 171 21.82 -8.14 15.56
CA ASP A 171 21.95 -8.39 17.00
C ASP A 171 22.60 -9.76 17.27
N GLN A 172 22.25 -10.79 16.50
CA GLN A 172 22.90 -12.09 16.58
C GLN A 172 24.38 -12.00 16.20
N LYS A 173 24.70 -11.28 15.13
CA LYS A 173 26.07 -11.06 14.69
C LYS A 173 26.91 -10.39 15.78
N CYS A 174 26.40 -9.32 16.40
CA CYS A 174 27.11 -8.65 17.50
C CYS A 174 27.39 -9.60 18.67
N LYS A 175 26.40 -10.40 19.08
CA LYS A 175 26.61 -11.40 20.15
C LYS A 175 27.68 -12.44 19.78
N SER A 176 27.67 -12.92 18.54
CA SER A 176 28.69 -13.87 18.08
C SER A 176 30.08 -13.23 17.99
N GLU A 177 30.18 -11.94 17.66
CA GLU A 177 31.45 -11.21 17.68
C GLU A 177 31.98 -11.05 19.11
N GLU A 178 31.12 -10.71 20.08
CA GLU A 178 31.47 -10.65 21.51
C GLU A 178 31.94 -12.02 22.04
N GLU A 179 31.20 -13.10 21.74
CA GLU A 179 31.59 -14.45 22.12
C GLU A 179 32.93 -14.87 21.49
N LEU A 180 33.18 -14.49 20.23
CA LEU A 180 34.45 -14.76 19.57
C LEU A 180 35.60 -14.02 20.25
N GLU A 181 35.41 -12.76 20.61
CA GLU A 181 36.40 -11.96 21.33
C GLU A 181 36.73 -12.56 22.70
N GLU A 182 35.72 -13.01 23.46
CA GLU A 182 35.94 -13.73 24.72
C GLU A 182 36.77 -15.01 24.52
N GLN A 183 36.47 -15.81 23.49
CA GLN A 183 37.20 -17.05 23.23
C GLN A 183 38.64 -16.79 22.78
N VAL A 184 38.87 -15.74 21.99
CA VAL A 184 40.22 -15.29 21.61
C VAL A 184 41.01 -14.91 22.86
N ASN A 185 40.42 -14.14 23.78
CA ASN A 185 41.06 -13.76 25.04
C ASN A 185 41.37 -14.97 25.92
N ARG A 186 40.43 -15.92 26.09
CA ARG A 186 40.67 -17.17 26.82
C ARG A 186 41.77 -18.02 26.20
N ASN A 187 41.83 -18.12 24.88
CA ASN A 187 42.91 -18.83 24.20
C ASN A 187 44.27 -18.16 24.44
N ALA A 188 44.34 -16.83 24.41
CA ALA A 188 45.57 -16.10 24.72
C ALA A 188 46.06 -16.36 26.15
N GLU A 189 45.14 -16.37 27.13
CA GLU A 189 45.45 -16.73 28.53
C GLU A 189 45.97 -18.17 28.65
N LEU A 190 45.32 -19.12 27.98
CA LEU A 190 45.75 -20.52 27.95
C LEU A 190 47.11 -20.71 27.29
N GLU A 191 47.38 -20.01 26.18
CA GLU A 191 48.69 -20.02 25.53
C GLU A 191 49.78 -19.47 26.46
N GLN A 192 49.49 -18.39 27.20
CA GLN A 192 50.41 -17.84 28.17
C GLN A 192 50.68 -18.81 29.32
N SER A 193 49.63 -19.44 29.86
CA SER A 193 49.74 -20.47 30.91
C SER A 193 50.55 -21.67 30.43
N ASN A 194 50.27 -22.15 29.21
CA ASN A 194 51.03 -23.25 28.60
C ASN A 194 52.51 -22.89 28.42
N LYS A 195 52.85 -21.66 28.01
CA LYS A 195 54.24 -21.20 27.94
C LYS A 195 54.92 -21.22 29.31
N GLN A 196 54.25 -20.73 30.35
CA GLN A 196 54.77 -20.76 31.72
C GLN A 196 55.00 -22.19 32.23
N LEU A 197 54.05 -23.10 31.97
CA LEU A 197 54.20 -24.52 32.29
C LEU A 197 55.36 -25.15 31.54
N LEU A 198 55.52 -24.84 30.25
CA LEU A 198 56.63 -25.35 29.44
C LEU A 198 57.98 -24.88 30.01
N GLU A 199 58.09 -23.60 30.38
CA GLU A 199 59.30 -23.07 31.04
C GLU A 199 59.58 -23.76 32.38
N LEU A 200 58.55 -24.03 33.18
CA LEU A 200 58.70 -24.76 34.44
C LEU A 200 59.18 -26.21 34.22
N VAL A 201 58.61 -26.91 33.24
CA VAL A 201 59.05 -28.26 32.86
C VAL A 201 60.50 -28.22 32.41
N THR A 202 60.87 -27.28 31.54
CA THR A 202 62.24 -27.13 31.06
C THR A 202 63.22 -26.87 32.20
N LYS A 203 62.88 -25.97 33.14
CA LYS A 203 63.69 -25.70 34.35
C LYS A 203 63.81 -26.94 35.25
N LEU A 204 62.74 -27.71 35.41
CA LEU A 204 62.77 -28.96 36.19
C LEU A 204 63.65 -30.01 35.51
N GLU A 205 63.60 -30.13 34.19
CA GLU A 205 64.49 -31.01 33.40
C GLU A 205 65.95 -30.56 33.48
N GLU A 206 66.24 -29.26 33.49
CA GLU A 206 67.60 -28.75 33.65
C GLU A 206 68.15 -29.01 35.07
N LEU A 207 67.35 -28.73 36.11
CA LEU A 207 67.73 -28.90 37.51
C LEU A 207 67.84 -30.37 37.91
N HIS A 208 66.94 -31.21 37.42
CA HIS A 208 66.81 -32.59 37.88
C HIS A 208 67.13 -33.63 36.80
N GLY A 209 67.31 -33.29 35.53
CA GLY A 209 67.64 -34.25 34.47
C GLY A 209 68.94 -35.00 34.73
N LYS A 210 69.95 -34.32 35.31
CA LYS A 210 71.22 -34.96 35.72
C LYS A 210 71.16 -35.71 37.05
N ASP A 211 70.17 -35.40 37.90
CA ASP A 211 70.02 -35.94 39.27
C ASP A 211 68.99 -37.08 39.34
N LEU A 212 67.97 -37.08 38.47
CA LEU A 212 66.96 -38.13 38.33
C LEU A 212 67.55 -39.39 37.70
N ASP A 213 68.46 -39.24 36.73
CA ASP A 213 69.24 -40.34 36.19
C ASP A 213 70.18 -40.97 37.23
N LYS A 214 70.60 -40.21 38.24
CA LYS A 214 71.48 -40.70 39.32
C LYS A 214 70.73 -41.25 40.54
N ARG A 215 69.47 -40.84 40.75
CA ARG A 215 68.66 -41.27 41.91
C ARG A 215 67.77 -42.47 41.65
N ARG A 216 67.54 -42.87 40.39
CA ARG A 216 66.81 -44.10 40.08
C ARG A 216 67.77 -45.30 40.05
N LYS A 217 67.65 -46.19 41.04
CA LYS A 217 68.19 -47.55 40.90
C LYS A 217 67.52 -48.20 39.71
N THR A 218 68.29 -48.74 38.78
CA THR A 218 67.71 -49.42 37.62
C THR A 218 66.98 -50.69 38.08
N PHE A 219 65.93 -51.10 37.36
CA PHE A 219 65.17 -52.31 37.66
C PHE A 219 66.09 -53.54 37.81
N THR A 220 67.14 -53.59 36.99
CA THR A 220 68.24 -54.57 37.02
C THR A 220 69.03 -54.56 38.33
N GLU A 221 69.38 -53.40 38.88
CA GLU A 221 70.12 -53.29 40.16
C GLU A 221 69.27 -53.75 41.35
N VAL A 222 67.99 -53.41 41.35
CA VAL A 222 67.05 -53.87 42.39
C VAL A 222 66.84 -55.39 42.28
N GLY A 223 66.71 -55.90 41.06
CA GLY A 223 66.60 -57.33 40.77
C GLY A 223 67.83 -58.13 41.23
N GLN A 224 69.04 -57.65 40.93
CA GLN A 224 70.29 -58.30 41.36
C GLN A 224 70.45 -58.30 42.89
N ARG A 225 70.10 -57.20 43.58
CA ARG A 225 70.11 -57.17 45.05
C ARG A 225 69.11 -58.17 45.64
N GLN A 226 67.92 -58.27 45.06
CA GLN A 226 66.91 -59.22 45.52
C GLN A 226 67.38 -60.67 45.33
N GLN A 227 67.96 -60.99 44.16
CA GLN A 227 68.56 -62.30 43.89
C GLN A 227 69.69 -62.63 44.87
N HIS A 228 70.60 -61.68 45.12
CA HIS A 228 71.70 -61.90 46.06
C HIS A 228 71.21 -62.15 47.49
N ARG A 229 70.15 -61.46 47.91
CA ARG A 229 69.50 -61.66 49.21
C ARG A 229 68.88 -63.06 49.30
N ILE A 230 68.13 -63.48 48.28
CA ILE A 230 67.53 -64.82 48.20
C ILE A 230 68.62 -65.90 48.23
N MET A 231 69.70 -65.73 47.46
CA MET A 231 70.81 -66.69 47.45
C MET A 231 71.52 -66.78 48.80
N THR A 232 71.71 -65.66 49.49
CA THR A 232 72.30 -65.64 50.84
C THR A 232 71.40 -66.35 51.85
N GLU A 233 70.08 -66.12 51.79
CA GLU A 233 69.11 -66.80 52.65
C GLU A 233 69.04 -68.30 52.37
N LEU A 234 69.05 -68.72 51.10
CA LEU A 234 69.10 -70.13 50.71
C LEU A 234 70.38 -70.80 51.19
N LYS A 235 71.54 -70.14 51.01
CA LYS A 235 72.82 -70.64 51.51
C LYS A 235 72.79 -70.80 53.03
N THR A 236 72.29 -69.80 53.76
CA THR A 236 72.19 -69.85 55.23
C THR A 236 71.25 -70.98 55.67
N LYS A 237 70.13 -71.19 54.96
CA LYS A 237 69.22 -72.31 55.24
C LYS A 237 69.87 -73.66 54.96
N ALA A 238 70.55 -73.81 53.83
CA ALA A 238 71.27 -75.02 53.48
C ALA A 238 72.38 -75.34 54.49
N GLU A 239 73.15 -74.34 54.93
CA GLU A 239 74.16 -74.48 55.98
C GLU A 239 73.54 -74.91 57.32
N ARG A 240 72.39 -74.35 57.70
CA ARG A 240 71.66 -74.78 58.90
C ARG A 240 71.13 -76.21 58.77
N SER A 241 70.61 -76.57 57.60
CA SER A 241 70.11 -77.92 57.33
C SER A 241 71.25 -78.95 57.31
N LEU A 242 72.41 -78.61 56.74
CA LEU A 242 73.61 -79.44 56.77
C LEU A 242 74.15 -79.58 58.20
N TRP A 243 74.22 -78.48 58.95
CA TRP A 243 74.60 -78.53 60.36
C TRP A 243 73.64 -79.41 61.16
N PHE A 244 72.33 -79.31 60.92
CA PHE A 244 71.32 -80.16 61.54
C PHE A 244 71.51 -81.64 61.15
N ALA A 245 71.63 -81.95 59.85
CA ALA A 245 71.84 -83.32 59.37
C ALA A 245 73.09 -83.95 60.04
N LYS A 246 74.19 -83.21 60.07
CA LYS A 246 75.42 -83.62 60.74
C LYS A 246 75.29 -83.82 62.25
N ALA A 247 74.57 -82.92 62.94
CA ALA A 247 74.37 -82.99 64.39
C ALA A 247 73.52 -84.20 64.82
N PHE A 248 72.62 -84.66 63.95
CA PHE A 248 71.74 -85.80 64.20
C PHE A 248 72.18 -87.10 63.50
N GLY A 249 73.37 -87.11 62.88
CA GLY A 249 73.94 -88.31 62.24
C GLY A 249 73.20 -88.76 60.98
N LEU A 250 72.57 -87.83 60.27
CA LEU A 250 71.79 -88.04 59.05
C LEU A 250 72.61 -87.83 57.76
N ASP A 251 73.93 -87.67 57.87
CA ASP A 251 74.90 -87.52 56.77
C ASP A 251 75.32 -88.88 56.18
#